data_AF-A0A7Z0BDV4-F1
#
_entry.id   AF-A0A7Z0BDV4-F1
#
_cell.length_a   1.000
_cell.length_b   1.000
_cell.length_c   1.000
_cell.angle_alpha   90.00
_cell.angle_beta   90.00
_cell.angle_gamma   90.00
#
_symmetry.space_group_name_H-M   'P 1'
#
loop_
_entity.id
_entity.type
_entity.pdbx_description
1 polymer ?
#
loop_
_entity_poly.entity_id
_entity_poly.type
_entity_poly.pdbx_seq_one_letter_code
_entity_poly.pdbx_strand_id
1 'polypeptide(L)'
;MGHVEFGRNQYGAPTMTSGDRRFRDLASQLTSDIQSYAPDCLELLQCIDDVVSGRSAYEEYEGNSAVVRCTPTGVTVDSLGPVPSGTTYTVDEAREVILTYFDFLAPAVQDRKRHLATWEQEHGGPFPGRHLLRLDD
;
A
#
# COMPACT_ATOMS: atom_id res chain seq x y z
N MET A 1 6.91 -15.27 7.16
CA MET A 1 6.88 -14.24 6.11
C MET A 1 7.82 -13.12 6.50
N GLY A 2 8.40 -12.40 5.54
CA GLY A 2 9.29 -11.28 5.84
C GLY A 2 8.52 -10.19 6.58
N HIS A 3 9.05 -9.75 7.72
CA HIS A 3 8.40 -8.73 8.56
C HIS A 3 8.94 -7.35 8.21
N VAL A 4 8.05 -6.40 7.92
CA VAL A 4 8.35 -4.98 7.77
C VAL A 4 7.78 -4.25 8.98
N GLU A 5 8.63 -3.50 9.66
CA GLU A 5 8.23 -2.62 10.76
C GLU A 5 8.25 -1.17 10.28
N PHE A 6 7.14 -0.48 10.49
CA PHE A 6 7.02 0.94 10.20
C PHE A 6 7.11 1.75 11.48
N GLY A 7 7.81 2.87 11.40
CA GLY A 7 8.02 3.81 12.50
C GLY A 7 8.07 5.24 12.01
N ARG A 8 8.35 6.17 12.92
CA ARG A 8 8.57 7.58 12.57
C ARG A 8 9.98 7.99 12.95
N ASN A 9 10.62 8.81 12.11
CA ASN A 9 11.87 9.45 12.49
C ASN A 9 11.63 10.66 13.41
N GLN A 10 12.72 11.33 13.80
CA GLN A 10 12.70 12.53 14.66
C GLN A 10 11.88 13.71 14.10
N TYR A 11 11.53 13.71 12.82
CA TYR A 11 10.70 14.72 12.16
C TYR A 11 9.24 14.27 11.98
N GLY A 12 8.88 13.10 12.50
CA GLY A 12 7.53 12.53 12.35
C GLY A 12 7.28 11.85 11.00
N ALA A 13 8.25 11.85 10.09
CA ALA A 13 8.11 11.23 8.78
C ALA A 13 8.20 9.70 8.89
N PRO A 14 7.39 8.95 8.09
CA PRO A 14 7.46 7.50 8.06
C PRO A 14 8.86 6.97 7.73
N THR A 15 9.19 5.84 8.35
CA THR A 15 10.42 5.09 8.14
C THR A 15 10.10 3.61 8.21
N MET A 16 10.97 2.77 7.65
CA MET A 16 10.80 1.33 7.70
C MET A 16 12.10 0.62 8.06
N THR A 17 11.94 -0.49 8.76
CA THR A 17 12.98 -1.50 8.98
C THR A 17 12.43 -2.83 8.48
N SER A 18 13.21 -3.56 7.69
CA SER A 18 12.81 -4.88 7.22
C SER A 18 13.88 -5.90 7.55
N GLY A 19 13.45 -7.01 8.14
CA GLY A 19 14.31 -8.18 8.37
C GLY A 19 14.64 -8.94 7.09
N ASP A 20 13.86 -8.72 6.02
CA ASP A 20 14.06 -9.34 4.70
C ASP A 20 14.23 -8.25 3.64
N ARG A 21 15.44 -8.20 3.06
CA ARG A 21 15.82 -7.20 2.06
C ARG A 21 14.86 -7.18 0.85
N ARG A 22 14.17 -8.27 0.54
CA ARG A 22 13.22 -8.32 -0.58
C ARG A 22 12.08 -7.33 -0.42
N PHE A 23 11.60 -7.07 0.80
CA PHE A 23 10.49 -6.13 1.04
C PHE A 23 10.91 -4.66 1.05
N ARG A 24 12.20 -4.38 0.87
CA ARG A 24 12.73 -3.03 0.89
C ARG A 24 12.11 -2.15 -0.21
N ASP A 25 11.87 -2.67 -1.41
CA ASP A 25 11.36 -1.84 -2.50
C ASP A 25 9.91 -1.41 -2.24
N LEU A 26 9.05 -2.35 -1.81
CA LEU A 26 7.66 -2.04 -1.46
C LEU A 26 7.57 -1.13 -0.24
N ALA A 27 8.25 -1.47 0.85
CA ALA A 27 8.21 -0.64 2.06
C ALA A 27 8.82 0.75 1.82
N SER A 28 9.83 0.87 0.95
CA SER A 28 10.38 2.17 0.54
C SER A 28 9.32 2.98 -0.18
N GLN A 29 8.68 2.42 -1.22
CA GLN A 29 7.61 3.07 -1.98
C GLN A 29 6.51 3.61 -1.06
N LEU A 30 6.05 2.82 -0.08
CA LEU A 30 5.03 3.24 0.88
C LEU A 30 5.51 4.46 1.72
N THR A 31 6.73 4.40 2.25
CA THR A 31 7.27 5.49 3.08
C THR A 31 7.67 6.76 2.31
N SER A 32 8.03 6.65 1.03
CA SER A 32 8.49 7.77 0.20
C SER A 32 7.41 8.41 -0.67
N ASP A 33 6.48 7.61 -1.20
CA ASP A 33 5.46 8.08 -2.14
C ASP A 33 4.13 8.35 -1.44
N ILE A 34 3.60 7.37 -0.70
CA ILE A 34 2.34 7.54 0.06
C ILE A 34 2.57 8.45 1.29
N GLN A 35 3.73 8.31 1.93
CA GLN A 35 4.12 9.09 3.11
C GLN A 35 3.00 9.05 4.18
N SER A 36 2.30 10.15 4.42
CA SER A 36 1.29 10.26 5.47
C SER A 36 -0.16 10.21 4.99
N TYR A 37 -0.43 10.19 3.68
CA TYR A 37 -1.80 10.22 3.17
C TYR A 37 -2.38 8.80 3.08
N ALA A 38 -2.95 8.33 4.19
CA ALA A 38 -3.46 6.95 4.31
C ALA A 38 -4.47 6.51 3.23
N PRO A 39 -5.33 7.38 2.65
CA PRO A 39 -6.20 7.00 1.54
C PRO A 39 -5.46 6.43 0.32
N ASP A 40 -4.21 6.82 0.06
CA ASP A 40 -3.43 6.24 -1.05
C ASP A 40 -3.11 4.75 -0.83
N CYS A 41 -3.11 4.27 0.41
CA CYS A 41 -3.01 2.83 0.66
C CYS A 41 -4.26 2.10 0.14
N LEU A 42 -5.43 2.73 0.25
CA LEU A 42 -6.70 2.17 -0.24
C LEU A 42 -6.73 2.20 -1.76
N GLU A 43 -6.17 3.24 -2.39
CA GLU A 43 -5.99 3.30 -3.83
C GLU A 43 -5.13 2.15 -4.34
N LEU A 44 -3.97 1.92 -3.71
CA LEU A 44 -3.10 0.84 -4.09
C LEU A 44 -3.75 -0.54 -3.88
N LEU A 45 -4.52 -0.73 -2.80
CA LEU A 45 -5.29 -1.95 -2.57
C LEU A 45 -6.40 -2.12 -3.61
N GLN A 46 -7.05 -1.04 -4.05
CA GLN A 46 -8.06 -1.05 -5.10
C GLN A 46 -7.47 -1.56 -6.42
N CYS A 47 -6.30 -1.07 -6.83
CA CYS A 47 -5.59 -1.55 -8.03
C CYS A 47 -5.36 -3.08 -7.98
N ILE A 48 -4.96 -3.60 -6.82
CA ILE A 48 -4.75 -5.04 -6.62
C ILE A 48 -6.09 -5.79 -6.66
N ASP A 49 -7.14 -5.27 -6.03
CA ASP A 49 -8.47 -5.87 -6.03
C ASP A 49 -9.09 -5.92 -7.43
N ASP A 50 -8.89 -4.89 -8.26
CA ASP A 50 -9.41 -4.86 -9.63
C ASP A 50 -8.80 -5.93 -10.51
N VAL A 51 -7.49 -6.18 -10.42
CA VAL A 51 -6.85 -7.24 -11.20
C VAL A 51 -7.17 -8.64 -10.67
N VAL A 52 -7.23 -8.81 -9.34
CA VAL A 52 -7.52 -10.11 -8.72
C VAL A 52 -8.98 -10.53 -8.95
N SER A 53 -9.91 -9.57 -8.95
CA SER A 53 -11.32 -9.85 -9.24
C SER A 53 -11.63 -9.98 -10.74
N GLY A 54 -10.65 -9.75 -11.61
CA GLY A 54 -10.82 -9.79 -13.06
C GLY A 54 -11.59 -8.61 -13.64
N ARG A 55 -11.80 -7.54 -12.86
CA ARG A 55 -12.35 -6.27 -13.38
C ARG A 55 -11.37 -5.57 -14.30
N SER A 56 -10.08 -5.79 -14.09
CA SER A 56 -9.01 -5.33 -14.95
C SER A 56 -7.98 -6.43 -15.23
N ALA A 57 -7.30 -6.36 -16.36
CA ALA A 57 -6.18 -7.24 -16.67
C ALA A 57 -4.85 -6.70 -16.12
N TYR A 58 -4.80 -5.39 -15.84
CA TYR A 58 -3.60 -4.66 -15.45
C TYR A 58 -4.01 -3.33 -14.80
N GLU A 59 -3.43 -3.01 -13.65
CA GLU A 59 -3.54 -1.70 -13.02
C GLU A 59 -2.15 -1.18 -12.65
N GLU A 60 -2.01 0.15 -12.61
CA GLU A 60 -0.77 0.82 -12.25
C GLU A 60 -1.05 1.93 -11.25
N TYR A 61 -0.20 1.99 -10.21
CA TYR A 61 -0.14 3.11 -9.28
C TYR A 61 1.24 3.75 -9.40
N GLU A 62 1.30 4.95 -9.96
CA GLU A 62 2.54 5.72 -10.12
C GLU A 62 2.70 6.71 -8.97
N GLY A 63 3.75 6.49 -8.17
CA GLY A 63 4.20 7.44 -7.16
C GLY A 63 5.38 8.30 -7.66
N ASN A 64 5.93 9.10 -6.77
CA ASN A 64 7.04 10.00 -7.11
C ASN A 64 8.38 9.28 -7.33
N SER A 65 8.58 8.12 -6.70
CA SER A 65 9.86 7.41 -6.69
C SER A 65 9.76 5.96 -7.15
N ALA A 66 8.56 5.41 -7.25
CA ALA A 66 8.33 4.09 -7.79
C ALA A 66 6.97 3.97 -8.50
N VAL A 67 6.88 2.96 -9.37
CA VAL A 67 5.64 2.53 -10.00
C VAL A 67 5.28 1.15 -9.46
N VAL A 68 4.03 0.97 -9.06
CA VAL A 68 3.49 -0.33 -8.66
C VAL A 68 2.59 -0.85 -9.77
N ARG A 69 2.93 -2.04 -10.29
CA ARG A 69 2.21 -2.72 -11.36
C ARG A 69 1.48 -3.92 -10.81
N CYS A 70 0.17 -3.92 -10.93
CA CYS A 70 -0.70 -4.98 -10.45
C CYS A 70 -1.11 -5.86 -11.62
N THR A 71 -0.93 -7.17 -11.48
CA THR A 71 -1.38 -8.19 -12.43
C THR A 71 -2.07 -9.33 -11.67
N PRO A 72 -2.87 -10.17 -12.33
CA PRO A 72 -3.44 -11.36 -11.69
C PRO A 72 -2.39 -12.32 -11.09
N THR A 73 -1.14 -12.25 -11.57
CA THR A 73 -0.05 -13.13 -11.13
C THR A 73 0.82 -12.55 -10.02
N GLY A 74 0.67 -11.27 -9.69
CA GLY A 74 1.49 -10.62 -8.67
C GLY A 74 1.58 -9.11 -8.82
N VAL A 75 2.28 -8.50 -7.88
CA VAL A 75 2.48 -7.05 -7.76
C VAL A 75 3.96 -6.75 -7.92
N THR A 76 4.34 -5.92 -8.89
CA THR A 76 5.74 -5.53 -9.10
C THR A 76 5.93 -4.08 -8.71
N VAL A 77 6.95 -3.81 -7.89
CA VAL A 77 7.35 -2.44 -7.53
C VAL A 77 8.64 -2.13 -8.26
N ASP A 78 8.60 -1.16 -9.16
CA ASP A 78 9.73 -0.70 -9.96
C ASP A 78 10.16 0.70 -9.51
N SER A 79 11.43 0.83 -9.12
CA SER A 79 12.06 2.12 -8.78
C SER A 79 12.20 3.00 -10.03
N LEU A 80 11.74 4.25 -9.92
CA LEU A 80 11.95 5.32 -10.91
C LEU A 80 13.30 6.05 -10.70
N GLY A 81 14.10 5.60 -9.73
CA GLY A 81 15.41 6.17 -9.46
C GLY A 81 16.44 5.90 -10.56
N PRO A 82 17.64 6.50 -10.45
CA PRO A 82 18.69 6.40 -11.47
C PRO A 82 19.26 4.97 -11.64
N VAL A 83 18.99 4.08 -10.68
CA VAL A 83 19.28 2.66 -10.77
C VAL A 83 17.94 1.93 -10.74
N PRO A 84 17.41 1.50 -11.90
CA PRO A 84 16.19 0.73 -11.96
C PRO A 84 16.33 -0.57 -11.17
N SER A 85 15.39 -0.81 -10.26
CA SER A 85 15.24 -2.07 -9.54
C SER A 85 13.77 -2.41 -9.50
N GLY A 86 13.46 -3.68 -9.72
CA GLY A 86 12.10 -4.20 -9.71
C GLY A 86 12.02 -5.43 -8.82
N THR A 87 11.07 -5.44 -7.90
CA THR A 87 10.78 -6.62 -7.09
C THR A 87 9.32 -7.00 -7.25
N THR A 88 9.06 -8.26 -7.62
CA THR A 88 7.71 -8.82 -7.70
C THR A 88 7.35 -9.53 -6.41
N TYR A 89 6.13 -9.34 -5.94
CA TYR A 89 5.54 -9.97 -4.76
C TYR A 89 4.30 -10.74 -5.17
N THR A 90 3.94 -11.75 -4.38
CA THR A 90 2.59 -12.30 -4.47
C THR A 90 1.56 -11.24 -4.05
N VAL A 91 0.31 -11.43 -4.47
CA VAL A 91 -0.81 -10.55 -4.08
C VAL A 91 -0.94 -10.48 -2.55
N ASP A 92 -0.84 -11.62 -1.88
CA ASP A 92 -0.99 -11.70 -0.42
C ASP A 92 0.14 -10.96 0.31
N GLU A 93 1.39 -11.15 -0.13
CA GLU A 93 2.53 -10.41 0.42
C GLU A 93 2.38 -8.89 0.27
N ALA A 94 1.98 -8.43 -0.92
CA ALA A 94 1.80 -7.01 -1.17
C ALA A 94 0.66 -6.43 -0.30
N ARG A 95 -0.51 -7.09 -0.28
CA ARG A 95 -1.65 -6.68 0.53
C ARG A 95 -1.31 -6.61 2.02
N GLU A 96 -0.60 -7.61 2.55
CA GLU A 96 -0.23 -7.63 3.97
C GLU A 96 0.65 -6.43 4.33
N VAL A 97 1.66 -6.10 3.52
CA VAL A 97 2.55 -4.97 3.78
C VAL A 97 1.81 -3.63 3.66
N ILE A 98 0.93 -3.48 2.66
CA ILE A 98 0.12 -2.26 2.48
C ILE A 98 -0.85 -2.08 3.65
N LEU A 99 -1.54 -3.14 4.07
CA LEU A 99 -2.44 -3.09 5.23
C LEU A 99 -1.69 -2.80 6.54
N THR A 100 -0.49 -3.35 6.71
CA THR A 100 0.38 -3.06 7.85
C THR A 100 0.78 -1.57 7.86
N TYR A 101 1.05 -0.99 6.70
CA TYR A 101 1.33 0.44 6.58
C TYR A 101 0.11 1.32 6.85
N PHE A 102 -1.06 0.93 6.35
CA PHE A 102 -2.32 1.61 6.63
C PHE A 102 -2.63 1.62 8.14
N ASP A 103 -2.48 0.47 8.81
CA ASP A 103 -2.63 0.34 10.27
C ASP A 103 -1.61 1.21 11.03
N PHE A 104 -0.38 1.34 10.52
CA PHE A 104 0.62 2.25 11.07
C PHE A 104 0.23 3.73 10.94
N LEU A 105 -0.36 4.14 9.80
CA LEU A 105 -0.83 5.51 9.60
C LEU A 105 -2.10 5.82 10.39
N ALA A 106 -2.97 4.82 10.56
CA ALA A 106 -4.27 4.92 11.21
C ALA A 106 -4.42 3.85 12.31
N PRO A 107 -3.74 4.00 13.47
CA PRO A 107 -3.69 2.95 14.49
C PRO A 107 -5.02 2.75 15.21
N ALA A 108 -5.85 3.80 15.35
CA ALA A 108 -7.18 3.69 15.94
C ALA A 108 -8.24 3.34 14.88
N VAL A 109 -9.24 2.54 15.26
CA VAL A 109 -10.39 2.19 14.40
C VAL A 109 -11.08 3.43 13.82
N GLN A 110 -11.20 4.50 14.62
CA GLN A 110 -11.81 5.76 14.19
C GLN A 110 -10.98 6.48 13.11
N ASP A 111 -9.65 6.37 13.16
CA ASP A 111 -8.80 6.92 12.10
C ASP A 111 -8.98 6.12 10.81
N ARG A 112 -9.02 4.79 10.88
CA ARG A 112 -9.28 3.92 9.71
C ARG A 112 -10.62 4.24 9.07
N LYS A 113 -11.69 4.37 9.86
CA LYS A 113 -13.02 4.76 9.40
C LYS A 113 -13.01 6.14 8.73
N ARG A 114 -12.28 7.11 9.30
CA ARG A 114 -12.14 8.45 8.72
C ARG A 114 -11.44 8.41 7.36
N HIS A 115 -10.30 7.71 7.25
CA HIS A 115 -9.55 7.64 6.00
C HIS A 115 -10.30 6.85 4.91
N LEU A 116 -11.01 5.78 5.30
CA LEU A 116 -11.95 5.10 4.40
C LEU A 116 -13.02 6.06 3.88
N ALA A 117 -13.68 6.81 4.76
CA ALA A 117 -14.72 7.76 4.35
C ALA A 117 -14.17 8.86 3.43
N THR A 118 -12.95 9.34 3.68
CA THR A 118 -12.26 10.28 2.77
C THR A 118 -12.08 9.67 1.39
N TRP A 119 -11.50 8.47 1.29
CA TRP A 119 -11.30 7.80 0.01
C TRP A 119 -12.62 7.60 -0.75
N GLU A 120 -13.68 7.15 -0.07
CA GLU A 120 -14.98 6.91 -0.69
C GLU A 120 -15.67 8.19 -1.18
N GLN A 121 -15.46 9.29 -0.47
CA GLN A 121 -15.92 10.61 -0.91
C GLN A 121 -15.19 11.06 -2.17
N GLU A 122 -13.88 10.83 -2.25
CA GLU A 122 -13.05 11.19 -3.41
C GLU A 122 -13.39 10.36 -4.65
N HIS A 123 -13.72 9.08 -4.46
CA HIS A 123 -14.00 8.13 -5.55
C HIS A 123 -15.49 7.96 -5.88
N GLY A 124 -16.38 8.54 -5.07
CA GLY A 124 -17.82 8.54 -5.31
C GLY A 124 -18.50 7.17 -5.13
N GLY A 125 -17.91 6.27 -4.34
CA GLY A 125 -18.43 4.92 -4.15
C GLY A 125 -17.81 4.17 -2.96
N PRO A 126 -18.40 3.05 -2.54
CA PRO A 126 -17.87 2.26 -1.43
C PRO A 126 -16.57 1.55 -1.83
N PHE A 127 -15.60 1.51 -0.93
CA PHE A 127 -14.39 0.73 -1.11
C PHE A 127 -14.72 -0.77 -1.11
N PRO A 128 -14.43 -1.52 -2.19
CA PRO A 128 -14.66 -2.97 -2.29
C PRO A 128 -13.94 -3.77 -1.20
N GLY A 129 -12.73 -3.34 -0.81
CA GLY A 129 -11.87 -4.01 0.16
C GLY A 129 -12.20 -3.74 1.62
N ARG A 130 -13.38 -3.18 1.97
CA ARG A 130 -13.77 -2.82 3.36
C ARG A 130 -13.53 -3.93 4.39
N HIS A 131 -13.74 -5.19 4.00
CA HIS A 131 -13.56 -6.36 4.85
C HIS A 131 -12.10 -6.59 5.30
N LEU A 132 -11.14 -5.93 4.66
CA LEU A 132 -9.71 -6.02 4.99
C LEU A 132 -9.31 -5.05 6.12
N LEU A 133 -10.11 -4.01 6.39
CA LEU A 133 -9.66 -2.81 7.12
C LEU A 133 -9.84 -2.86 8.66
N ARG A 134 -10.15 -4.02 9.25
CA ARG A 134 -10.30 -4.19 10.72
C ARG A 134 -11.05 -3.03 11.39
N LEU A 135 -12.31 -2.84 10.95
CA LEU A 135 -13.15 -1.70 11.33
C LEU A 135 -14.05 -1.98 12.55
N ASP A 136 -14.01 -3.19 13.08
CA ASP A 136 -14.72 -3.61 14.27
C ASP A 136 -13.88 -3.31 15.52
N ASP A 137 -14.55 -2.99 16.64
CA ASP A 137 -13.94 -2.68 17.95
C ASP A 137 -13.72 -3.94 18.80
#